data_AF-A0A831NX89-F1
#
_entry.id   AF-A0A831NX89-F1
#
_cell.length_a   1.000
_cell.length_b   1.000
_cell.length_c   1.000
_cell.angle_alpha   90.00
_cell.angle_beta   90.00
_cell.angle_gamma   90.00
#
_symmetry.space_group_name_H-M   'P 1'
#
loop_
_entity.id
_entity.type
_entity.pdbx_description
1 polymer ?
#
loop_
_entity_poly.entity_id
_entity_poly.type
_entity_poly.pdbx_seq_one_letter_code
_entity_poly.pdbx_strand_id
1 'polypeptide(L)'
;MDLSAAVKALSIIKLLKDSIHVKSIDVCYFLLKSSFSHAQRRDSLAAYVYLRACLEHILELYYIYSRYSQISSEGLKELLKLKRRGRAFTLKIINQVKGIPGPFKKKIAKTYISIATQLHPPFELKCFDTAEYCEDFKRVVDITAFLILKIFREKIPAKTIEAITERGKGLGLYFICSKSVAK
;
A
#
# COMPACT_ATOMS: atom_id res chain seq x y z
N MET A 1 -11.74 7.78 -20.52
CA MET A 1 -11.64 7.48 -19.09
C MET A 1 -10.22 7.75 -18.67
N ASP A 2 -10.00 8.64 -17.71
CA ASP A 2 -8.65 9.02 -17.32
C ASP A 2 -8.22 8.26 -16.05
N LEU A 3 -7.50 7.15 -16.26
CA LEU A 3 -6.82 6.41 -15.21
C LEU A 3 -5.32 6.79 -15.13
N SER A 4 -4.90 7.88 -15.77
CA SER A 4 -3.49 8.26 -15.89
C SER A 4 -2.83 8.48 -14.53
N ALA A 5 -3.57 9.03 -13.56
CA ALA A 5 -3.09 9.23 -12.20
C ALA A 5 -2.75 7.90 -11.50
N ALA A 6 -3.60 6.89 -11.66
CA ALA A 6 -3.38 5.55 -11.10
C ALA A 6 -2.19 4.85 -11.78
N VAL A 7 -2.03 4.97 -13.11
CA VAL A 7 -0.85 4.45 -13.84
C VAL A 7 0.44 5.09 -13.34
N LYS A 8 0.45 6.42 -13.23
CA LYS A 8 1.61 7.17 -12.72
C LYS A 8 1.94 6.77 -11.29
N ALA A 9 0.94 6.59 -10.43
CA ALA A 9 1.12 6.10 -9.06
C ALA A 9 1.70 4.67 -9.04
N LEU A 10 1.17 3.74 -9.85
CA LEU A 10 1.68 2.37 -9.95
C LEU A 10 3.17 2.31 -10.35
N SER A 11 3.63 3.27 -11.16
CA SER A 11 5.04 3.38 -11.56
C SER A 11 6.01 3.55 -10.38
N ILE A 12 5.54 4.09 -9.24
CA ILE A 12 6.34 4.23 -8.01
C ILE A 12 6.64 2.85 -7.42
N ILE A 13 5.62 1.99 -7.31
CA ILE A 13 5.81 0.64 -6.79
C ILE A 13 6.61 -0.22 -7.75
N LYS A 14 6.44 -0.03 -9.07
CA LYS A 14 7.28 -0.66 -10.08
C LYS A 14 8.76 -0.30 -9.89
N LEU A 15 9.06 0.97 -9.69
CA LEU A 15 10.43 1.45 -9.48
C LEU A 15 11.05 0.85 -8.19
N LEU A 16 10.28 0.75 -7.11
CA LEU A 16 10.71 0.06 -5.88
C LEU A 16 10.99 -1.43 -6.11
N LYS A 17 10.09 -2.11 -6.82
CA LYS A 17 10.21 -3.53 -7.17
C LYS A 17 11.50 -3.80 -7.94
N ASP A 18 11.75 -3.01 -8.98
CA ASP A 18 12.87 -3.20 -9.89
C ASP A 18 14.21 -2.80 -9.25
N SER A 19 14.20 -2.11 -8.09
CA SER A 19 15.43 -1.65 -7.42
C SER A 19 16.03 -2.66 -6.43
N ILE A 20 15.21 -3.46 -5.73
CA ILE A 20 15.70 -4.33 -4.64
C ILE A 20 15.21 -5.78 -4.68
N HIS A 21 14.41 -6.18 -5.69
CA HIS A 21 13.97 -7.56 -5.94
C HIS A 21 13.50 -8.33 -4.70
N VAL A 22 12.65 -7.70 -3.88
CA VAL A 22 12.08 -8.32 -2.67
C VAL A 22 10.70 -8.89 -2.97
N LYS A 23 10.49 -10.19 -2.68
CA LYS A 23 9.22 -10.90 -2.92
C LYS A 23 7.99 -10.18 -2.35
N SER A 24 8.09 -9.54 -1.20
CA SER A 24 6.99 -8.79 -0.59
C SER A 24 6.57 -7.58 -1.44
N ILE A 25 7.52 -6.95 -2.13
CA ILE A 25 7.26 -5.85 -3.06
C ILE A 25 6.64 -6.39 -4.35
N ASP A 26 7.08 -7.56 -4.81
CA ASP A 26 6.43 -8.24 -5.95
C ASP A 26 4.95 -8.52 -5.67
N VAL A 27 4.60 -8.97 -4.46
CA VAL A 27 3.22 -9.16 -4.03
C VAL A 27 2.44 -7.84 -4.04
N CYS A 28 2.99 -6.77 -3.46
CA CYS A 28 2.34 -5.44 -3.49
C CYS A 28 2.10 -4.96 -4.92
N TYR A 29 3.11 -5.09 -5.79
CA TYR A 29 3.01 -4.69 -7.19
C TYR A 29 1.95 -5.51 -7.94
N PHE A 30 1.93 -6.83 -7.72
CA PHE A 30 0.92 -7.72 -8.29
C PHE A 30 -0.50 -7.29 -7.87
N LEU A 31 -0.74 -7.09 -6.57
CA LEU A 31 -2.06 -6.71 -6.06
C LEU A 31 -2.53 -5.36 -6.64
N LEU A 32 -1.65 -4.35 -6.70
CA LEU A 32 -1.98 -3.05 -7.28
C LEU A 32 -2.20 -3.12 -8.80
N LYS A 33 -1.39 -3.91 -9.52
CA LYS A 33 -1.57 -4.13 -10.97
C LYS A 33 -2.90 -4.84 -11.25
N SER A 34 -3.26 -5.84 -10.46
CA SER A 34 -4.54 -6.55 -10.57
C SER A 34 -5.70 -5.60 -10.29
N SER A 35 -5.64 -4.83 -9.20
CA SER A 35 -6.64 -3.79 -8.90
C SER A 35 -6.84 -2.84 -10.09
N PHE A 36 -5.75 -2.31 -10.64
CA PHE A 36 -5.78 -1.42 -11.80
C PHE A 36 -6.40 -2.08 -13.04
N SER A 37 -6.04 -3.34 -13.32
CA SER A 37 -6.58 -4.08 -14.46
C SER A 37 -8.09 -4.32 -14.34
N HIS A 38 -8.62 -4.56 -13.13
CA HIS A 38 -10.05 -4.71 -12.92
C HIS A 38 -10.78 -3.36 -13.02
N ALA A 39 -10.17 -2.27 -12.54
CA ALA A 39 -10.70 -0.91 -12.73
C ALA A 39 -10.82 -0.54 -14.22
N GLN A 40 -9.86 -0.92 -15.07
CA GLN A 40 -9.96 -0.73 -16.53
C GLN A 40 -11.17 -1.43 -17.14
N ARG A 41 -11.61 -2.54 -16.54
CA ARG A 41 -12.79 -3.31 -16.94
C ARG A 41 -14.06 -2.88 -16.19
N ARG A 42 -13.97 -1.85 -15.34
CA ARG A 42 -15.06 -1.37 -14.47
C ARG A 42 -15.60 -2.41 -13.49
N ASP A 43 -14.80 -3.42 -13.17
CA ASP A 43 -15.11 -4.41 -12.15
C ASP A 43 -14.76 -3.82 -10.77
N SER A 44 -15.71 -3.06 -10.22
CA SER A 44 -15.53 -2.32 -8.96
C SER A 44 -15.15 -3.26 -7.81
N LEU A 45 -15.89 -4.36 -7.67
CA LEU A 45 -15.69 -5.30 -6.58
C LEU A 45 -14.28 -5.86 -6.61
N ALA A 46 -13.84 -6.43 -7.74
CA ALA A 46 -12.49 -6.98 -7.83
C ALA A 46 -11.42 -5.89 -7.68
N ALA A 47 -11.62 -4.71 -8.28
CA ALA A 47 -10.68 -3.59 -8.17
C ALA A 47 -10.42 -3.20 -6.71
N TYR A 48 -11.48 -3.03 -5.90
CA TYR A 48 -11.35 -2.70 -4.49
C TYR A 48 -10.91 -3.87 -3.62
N VAL A 49 -11.23 -5.13 -3.97
CA VAL A 49 -10.75 -6.32 -3.25
C VAL A 49 -9.23 -6.38 -3.32
N TYR A 50 -8.66 -6.25 -4.52
CA TYR A 50 -7.20 -6.25 -4.71
C TYR A 50 -6.53 -5.04 -4.06
N LEU A 51 -7.18 -3.88 -4.11
CA LEU A 51 -6.65 -2.66 -3.49
C LEU A 51 -6.57 -2.79 -1.96
N ARG A 52 -7.65 -3.30 -1.35
CA ARG A 52 -7.70 -3.62 0.09
C ARG A 52 -6.67 -4.67 0.46
N ALA A 53 -6.56 -5.74 -0.31
CA ALA A 53 -5.60 -6.80 -0.07
C ALA A 53 -4.15 -6.27 -0.07
N CYS A 54 -3.81 -5.33 -0.96
CA CYS A 54 -2.50 -4.68 -0.94
C CYS A 54 -2.27 -3.91 0.36
N LEU A 55 -3.25 -3.09 0.77
CA LEU A 55 -3.15 -2.28 1.99
C LEU A 55 -3.02 -3.16 3.24
N GLU A 56 -3.82 -4.21 3.35
CA GLU A 56 -3.71 -5.18 4.45
C GLU A 56 -2.35 -5.86 4.46
N HIS A 57 -1.90 -6.36 3.30
CA HIS A 57 -0.61 -7.05 3.17
C HIS A 57 0.56 -6.20 3.67
N ILE A 58 0.67 -4.95 3.21
CA ILE A 58 1.80 -4.09 3.58
C ILE A 58 1.73 -3.66 5.05
N LEU A 59 0.53 -3.46 5.62
CA LEU A 59 0.37 -3.12 7.03
C LEU A 59 0.74 -4.30 7.95
N GLU A 60 0.35 -5.52 7.59
CA GLU A 60 0.73 -6.71 8.35
C GLU A 60 2.23 -6.98 8.25
N LEU A 61 2.80 -6.82 7.05
CA LEU A 61 4.23 -6.93 6.83
C LEU A 61 4.97 -5.93 7.70
N TYR A 62 4.59 -4.65 7.64
CA TYR A 62 5.20 -3.61 8.46
C TYR A 62 5.04 -3.87 9.95
N TYR A 63 3.87 -4.34 10.39
CA TYR A 63 3.63 -4.72 11.78
C TYR A 63 4.62 -5.81 12.25
N ILE A 64 4.83 -6.85 11.44
CA ILE A 64 5.81 -7.90 11.73
C ILE A 64 7.22 -7.31 11.83
N TYR A 65 7.63 -6.50 10.85
CA TYR A 65 8.95 -5.84 10.92
C TYR A 65 9.09 -4.96 12.16
N SER A 66 8.06 -4.18 12.52
CA SER A 66 8.09 -3.27 13.67
C SER A 66 8.08 -3.99 15.02
N ARG A 67 7.60 -5.23 15.08
CA ARG A 67 7.50 -6.05 16.29
C ARG A 67 8.68 -7.00 16.46
N TYR A 68 9.22 -7.50 15.34
CA TYR A 68 10.24 -8.55 15.31
C TYR A 68 11.54 -8.09 14.66
N SER A 69 11.82 -6.77 14.69
CA SER A 69 12.95 -6.09 14.02
C SER A 69 14.34 -6.66 14.28
N GLN A 70 14.50 -7.61 15.21
CA GLN A 70 15.74 -8.29 15.55
C GLN A 70 15.82 -9.79 15.17
N ILE A 71 14.76 -10.41 14.64
CA ILE A 71 14.68 -11.88 14.59
C ILE A 71 14.65 -12.48 13.17
N SER A 72 14.41 -11.70 12.11
CA SER A 72 14.32 -12.32 10.77
C SER A 72 14.44 -11.34 9.61
N SER A 73 15.35 -11.66 8.68
CA SER A 73 15.42 -11.12 7.32
C SER A 73 14.23 -11.50 6.43
N GLU A 74 13.27 -12.29 6.94
CA GLU A 74 12.18 -12.93 6.21
C GLU A 74 10.80 -12.57 6.79
N GLY A 75 10.50 -11.28 7.03
CA GLY A 75 9.19 -10.85 7.54
C GLY A 75 7.98 -11.37 6.74
N LEU A 76 8.17 -11.64 5.44
CA LEU A 76 7.16 -12.27 4.58
C LEU A 76 6.86 -13.73 4.99
N LYS A 77 7.88 -14.51 5.35
CA LYS A 77 7.70 -15.92 5.75
C LYS A 77 6.91 -16.03 7.05
N GLU A 78 7.18 -15.13 8.00
CA GLU A 78 6.43 -15.07 9.25
C GLU A 78 4.98 -14.64 9.01
N LEU A 79 4.76 -13.67 8.10
CA LEU A 79 3.41 -13.31 7.68
C LEU A 79 2.64 -14.50 7.12
N LEU A 80 3.26 -15.26 6.22
CA LEU A 80 2.66 -16.45 5.62
C LEU A 80 2.36 -17.54 6.66
N LYS A 81 3.23 -17.74 7.66
CA LYS A 81 2.94 -18.66 8.78
C LYS A 81 1.73 -18.22 9.58
N LEU A 82 1.61 -16.93 9.90
CA LEU A 82 0.46 -16.40 10.63
C LEU A 82 -0.84 -16.54 9.82
N LYS A 83 -0.80 -16.30 8.50
CA LYS A 83 -1.94 -16.51 7.60
C LYS A 83 -2.36 -17.98 7.54
N ARG A 84 -1.41 -18.92 7.45
CA ARG A 84 -1.68 -20.37 7.50
C ARG A 84 -2.35 -20.81 8.81
N ARG A 85 -2.11 -20.07 9.90
CA ARG A 85 -2.77 -20.28 11.21
C ARG A 85 -4.12 -19.57 11.33
N GLY A 86 -4.68 -19.06 10.23
CA GLY A 86 -5.98 -18.40 10.21
C GLY A 86 -6.00 -16.98 10.79
N ARG A 87 -4.83 -16.35 11.02
CA ARG A 87 -4.81 -14.97 11.52
C ARG A 87 -5.24 -14.00 10.42
N ALA A 88 -6.38 -13.35 10.63
CA ALA A 88 -6.88 -12.28 9.76
C ALA A 88 -6.31 -10.90 10.13
N PHE A 89 -6.34 -9.98 9.16
CA PHE A 89 -6.05 -8.57 9.41
C PHE A 89 -7.10 -8.00 10.38
N THR A 90 -6.67 -7.12 11.28
CA THR A 90 -7.60 -6.34 12.11
C THR A 90 -7.13 -4.89 12.15
N LEU A 91 -8.07 -3.95 12.21
CA LEU A 91 -7.76 -2.52 12.34
C LEU A 91 -6.85 -2.20 13.54
N LYS A 92 -6.88 -3.03 14.59
CA LYS A 92 -5.99 -2.93 15.76
C LYS A 92 -4.50 -2.96 15.37
N ILE A 93 -4.14 -3.62 14.27
CA ILE A 93 -2.77 -3.69 13.77
C ILE A 93 -2.22 -2.27 13.53
N ILE A 94 -3.00 -1.36 12.92
CA ILE A 94 -2.56 0.01 12.62
C ILE A 94 -2.14 0.75 13.91
N ASN A 95 -2.87 0.56 15.00
CA ASN A 95 -2.57 1.19 16.28
C ASN A 95 -1.33 0.59 16.95
N GLN A 96 -1.11 -0.72 16.79
CA GLN A 96 -0.02 -1.47 17.42
C GLN A 96 1.33 -1.31 16.71
N VAL A 97 1.33 -0.86 15.46
CA VAL A 97 2.55 -0.63 14.69
C VAL A 97 3.47 0.41 15.37
N LYS A 98 4.74 0.07 15.56
CA LYS A 98 5.76 0.99 16.09
C LYS A 98 6.39 1.81 14.97
N GLY A 99 6.93 3.00 15.28
CA GLY A 99 7.66 3.83 14.30
C GLY A 99 6.81 4.67 13.34
N ILE A 100 5.48 4.62 13.44
CA ILE A 100 4.56 5.48 12.70
C ILE A 100 3.92 6.52 13.63
N PRO A 101 4.03 7.84 13.35
CA PRO A 101 3.39 8.88 14.15
C PRO A 101 1.86 8.75 14.21
N GLY A 102 1.25 9.18 15.32
CA GLY A 102 -0.20 9.13 15.54
C GLY A 102 -1.05 9.73 14.40
N PRO A 103 -0.73 10.93 13.87
CA PRO A 103 -1.46 11.51 12.73
C PRO A 103 -1.43 10.62 11.47
N PHE A 104 -0.34 9.90 11.25
CA PHE A 104 -0.18 9.00 10.11
C PHE A 104 -1.03 7.75 10.28
N LYS A 105 -1.04 7.17 11.49
CA LYS A 105 -1.94 6.06 11.84
C LYS A 105 -3.41 6.42 11.60
N LYS A 106 -3.84 7.62 12.01
CA LYS A 106 -5.21 8.12 11.76
C LYS A 106 -5.54 8.19 10.27
N LYS A 107 -4.63 8.71 9.43
CA LYS A 107 -4.83 8.78 7.97
C LYS A 107 -4.88 7.38 7.33
N ILE A 108 -4.01 6.46 7.75
CA ILE A 108 -4.02 5.06 7.27
C ILE A 108 -5.34 4.38 7.64
N ALA A 109 -5.80 4.52 8.88
CA ALA A 109 -7.08 3.95 9.32
C ALA A 109 -8.27 4.51 8.52
N LYS A 110 -8.31 5.83 8.30
CA LYS A 110 -9.33 6.45 7.44
C LYS A 110 -9.31 5.91 6.02
N THR A 111 -8.11 5.75 5.44
CA THR A 111 -7.96 5.18 4.09
C THR A 111 -8.48 3.75 4.05
N TYR A 112 -8.09 2.91 5.02
CA TYR A 112 -8.60 1.54 5.09
C TYR A 112 -10.13 1.49 5.18
N ILE A 113 -10.74 2.32 6.04
CA ILE A 113 -12.19 2.35 6.20
C ILE A 113 -12.86 2.75 4.87
N SER A 114 -12.34 3.78 4.19
CA SER A 114 -12.82 4.21 2.87
C SER A 114 -12.84 3.05 1.87
N ILE A 115 -11.71 2.35 1.73
CA ILE A 115 -11.59 1.19 0.84
C ILE A 115 -12.54 0.06 1.25
N ALA A 116 -12.64 -0.23 2.56
CA ALA A 116 -13.51 -1.29 3.05
C ALA A 116 -14.98 -0.99 2.76
N THR A 117 -15.42 0.27 2.91
CA THR A 117 -16.78 0.72 2.57
C THR A 117 -17.16 0.43 1.12
N GLN A 118 -16.22 0.49 0.19
CA GLN A 118 -16.45 0.17 -1.23
C GLN A 118 -16.74 -1.31 -1.50
N LEU A 119 -16.47 -2.19 -0.52
CA LEU A 119 -16.71 -3.63 -0.59
C LEU A 119 -17.96 -4.07 0.15
N HIS A 120 -18.60 -3.18 0.92
CA HIS A 120 -19.89 -3.49 1.51
C HIS A 120 -20.95 -3.44 0.41
N PRO A 121 -21.87 -4.42 0.33
CA PRO A 121 -22.95 -4.37 -0.64
C PRO A 121 -23.75 -3.08 -0.40
N PRO A 122 -23.73 -2.12 -1.33
CA PRO A 122 -24.59 -0.96 -1.20
C PRO A 122 -26.05 -1.40 -1.40
N PHE A 123 -26.98 -0.73 -0.71
CA PHE A 123 -28.42 -0.88 -0.99
C PHE A 123 -28.78 -0.47 -2.43
N GLU A 124 -27.89 0.25 -3.13
CA GLU A 124 -28.03 0.70 -4.51
C GLU A 124 -26.82 0.29 -5.36
N LEU A 125 -27.06 -0.21 -6.58
CA LEU A 125 -26.00 -0.52 -7.54
C LEU A 125 -25.23 0.75 -7.92
N LYS A 126 -24.07 0.97 -7.29
CA LYS A 126 -23.19 2.08 -7.63
C LYS A 126 -22.46 1.80 -8.94
N CYS A 127 -22.54 2.75 -9.86
CA CYS A 127 -21.64 2.78 -11.02
C CYS A 127 -20.19 2.95 -10.56
N PHE A 128 -19.25 2.40 -11.33
CA PHE A 128 -17.83 2.53 -11.04
C PHE A 128 -17.38 4.00 -11.14
N ASP A 129 -17.08 4.62 -10.00
CA ASP A 129 -16.51 5.97 -9.94
C ASP A 129 -15.00 5.91 -10.17
N THR A 130 -14.59 6.36 -11.37
CA THR A 130 -13.18 6.37 -11.77
C THR A 130 -12.36 7.39 -10.99
N ALA A 131 -12.95 8.54 -10.63
CA ALA A 131 -12.23 9.60 -9.93
C ALA A 131 -11.98 9.20 -8.47
N GLU A 132 -13.02 8.68 -7.80
CA GLU A 132 -12.91 8.15 -6.44
C GLU A 132 -11.89 7.01 -6.38
N TYR A 133 -11.96 6.04 -7.32
CA TYR A 133 -10.99 4.96 -7.41
C TYR A 133 -9.56 5.47 -7.59
N CYS A 134 -9.33 6.44 -8.48
CA CYS A 134 -8.00 7.01 -8.70
C CYS A 134 -7.40 7.65 -7.43
N GLU A 135 -8.21 8.37 -6.67
CA GLU A 135 -7.76 8.99 -5.42
C GLU A 135 -7.46 7.95 -4.35
N ASP A 136 -8.32 6.95 -4.20
CA ASP A 136 -8.12 5.84 -3.27
C ASP A 136 -6.90 4.99 -3.66
N PHE A 137 -6.71 4.73 -4.95
CA PHE A 137 -5.53 4.04 -5.47
C PHE A 137 -4.25 4.80 -5.14
N LYS A 138 -4.21 6.13 -5.37
CA LYS A 138 -3.08 6.99 -5.01
C LYS A 138 -2.77 6.92 -3.51
N ARG A 139 -3.79 6.99 -2.65
CA ARG A 139 -3.60 6.89 -1.19
C ARG A 139 -3.00 5.56 -0.78
N VAL A 140 -3.47 4.46 -1.36
CA VAL A 140 -2.91 3.12 -1.06
C VAL A 140 -1.49 3.00 -1.58
N VAL A 141 -1.18 3.49 -2.79
CA VAL A 141 0.19 3.54 -3.31
C VAL A 141 1.11 4.35 -2.39
N ASP A 142 0.68 5.52 -1.94
CA ASP A 142 1.46 6.40 -1.05
C ASP A 142 1.78 5.70 0.28
N ILE A 143 0.79 5.08 0.92
CA ILE A 143 0.98 4.30 2.15
C ILE A 143 1.91 3.11 1.87
N THR A 144 1.70 2.38 0.78
CA THR A 144 2.48 1.19 0.44
C THR A 144 3.94 1.54 0.22
N ALA A 145 4.22 2.55 -0.60
CA ALA A 145 5.57 3.03 -0.86
C ALA A 145 6.24 3.57 0.42
N PHE A 146 5.51 4.32 1.25
CA PHE A 146 6.01 4.80 2.53
C PHE A 146 6.46 3.66 3.45
N LEU A 147 5.64 2.62 3.59
CA LEU A 147 5.96 1.47 4.44
C LEU A 147 7.10 0.62 3.86
N ILE A 148 7.15 0.42 2.54
CA ILE A 148 8.29 -0.23 1.85
C ILE A 148 9.59 0.53 2.13
N LEU A 149 9.57 1.86 1.96
CA LEU A 149 10.74 2.70 2.23
C LEU A 149 11.18 2.60 3.68
N LYS A 150 10.23 2.53 4.63
CA LYS A 150 10.55 2.34 6.05
C LYS A 150 11.14 0.96 6.37
N ILE A 151 10.72 -0.11 5.69
CA ILE A 151 11.22 -1.47 5.93
C ILE A 151 12.57 -1.69 5.29
N PHE A 152 12.76 -1.22 4.06
CA PHE A 152 13.90 -1.58 3.21
C PHE A 152 14.83 -0.41 2.90
N ARG A 153 14.77 0.68 3.69
CA ARG A 153 15.50 1.94 3.43
C ARG A 153 16.97 1.74 3.05
N GLU A 154 17.65 0.87 3.80
CA GLU A 154 19.08 0.60 3.66
C GLU A 154 19.43 -0.18 2.38
N LYS A 155 18.46 -0.93 1.83
CA LYS A 155 18.64 -1.70 0.60
C LYS A 155 18.35 -0.88 -0.65
N ILE A 156 17.62 0.23 -0.53
CA ILE A 156 17.14 1.02 -1.67
C ILE A 156 18.19 2.08 -2.04
N PRO A 157 18.66 2.13 -3.30
CA PRO A 157 19.61 3.15 -3.76
C PRO A 157 19.07 4.56 -3.53
N ALA A 158 19.93 5.51 -3.13
CA ALA A 158 19.54 6.89 -2.88
C ALA A 158 18.87 7.54 -4.10
N LYS A 159 19.40 7.32 -5.31
CA LYS A 159 18.81 7.79 -6.57
C LYS A 159 17.37 7.31 -6.79
N THR A 160 17.07 6.07 -6.40
CA THR A 160 15.71 5.52 -6.47
C THR A 160 14.76 6.29 -5.56
N ILE A 161 15.22 6.65 -4.36
CA ILE A 161 14.41 7.36 -3.37
C ILE A 161 14.14 8.79 -3.83
N GLU A 162 15.14 9.48 -4.35
CA GLU A 162 14.99 10.80 -4.96
C GLU A 162 13.94 10.77 -6.08
N ALA A 163 14.05 9.81 -7.00
CA ALA A 163 13.08 9.65 -8.09
C ALA A 163 11.66 9.33 -7.59
N ILE A 164 11.50 8.52 -6.54
CA ILE A 164 10.20 8.24 -5.91
C ILE A 164 9.62 9.49 -5.28
N THR A 165 10.44 10.24 -4.53
CA THR A 165 10.00 11.48 -3.88
C THR A 165 9.60 12.54 -4.90
N GLU A 166 10.34 12.69 -5.99
CA GLU A 166 10.00 13.61 -7.09
C GLU A 166 8.67 13.24 -7.75
N ARG A 167 8.49 11.96 -8.13
CA ARG A 167 7.23 11.45 -8.67
C ARG A 167 6.07 11.64 -7.68
N GLY A 168 6.34 11.43 -6.38
CA GLY A 168 5.40 11.63 -5.30
C GLY A 168 4.90 13.07 -5.22
N LYS A 169 5.81 14.04 -5.29
CA LYS A 169 5.46 15.47 -5.32
C LYS A 169 4.58 15.81 -6.52
N GLY A 170 4.94 15.33 -7.71
CA GLY A 170 4.17 15.54 -8.94
C GLY A 170 2.75 14.93 -8.90
N LEU A 171 2.51 13.95 -8.02
CA LEU A 171 1.21 13.30 -7.81
C LEU A 171 0.47 13.78 -6.56
N GLY A 172 1.03 14.72 -5.80
CA GLY A 172 0.45 15.20 -4.55
C GLY A 172 0.41 14.16 -3.42
N LEU A 173 1.34 13.20 -3.42
CA LEU A 173 1.41 12.15 -2.41
C LEU A 173 1.96 12.70 -1.08
N TYR A 174 1.34 12.34 0.03
CA TYR A 174 1.59 12.92 1.35
C TYR A 174 2.68 12.18 2.13
N PHE A 175 2.63 10.84 2.17
CA PHE A 175 3.49 10.05 3.05
C PHE A 175 4.92 9.96 2.51
N ILE A 176 5.09 9.63 1.24
CA ILE A 176 6.43 9.49 0.62
C ILE A 176 7.19 10.81 0.51
N CYS A 177 6.48 11.94 0.56
CA CYS A 177 7.06 13.28 0.57
C CYS A 177 7.34 13.79 1.99
N SER A 178 6.99 13.03 3.02
CA SER A 178 7.18 13.45 4.41
C SER A 178 8.64 13.38 4.85
N LYS A 179 9.04 14.28 5.75
CA LYS A 179 10.36 14.25 6.40
C LYS A 179 10.66 12.94 7.13
N SER A 180 9.63 12.13 7.42
CA SER A 180 9.78 10.81 8.03
C SER A 180 10.51 9.82 7.12
N VAL A 181 10.51 10.01 5.80
CA VAL A 181 11.22 9.16 4.83
C VAL A 181 12.71 9.51 4.71
N ALA A 182 13.08 10.74 5.09
CA ALA A 182 14.44 11.27 4.97
C ALA A 182 15.40 10.84 6.10
N LYS A 183 14.94 10.02 7.04
CA LYS A 183 15.72 9.50 8.17
C LYS A 183 15.64 7.98 8.20
#